data_AF-X0X699-F1
#
_entry.id   AF-X0X699-F1
#
_cell.length_a   1.000
_cell.length_b   1.000
_cell.length_c   1.000
_cell.angle_alpha   90.00
_cell.angle_beta   90.00
_cell.angle_gamma   90.00
#
_symmetry.space_group_name_H-M   'P 1'
#
loop_
_entity.id
_entity.type
_entity.pdbx_description
1 polymer ?
#
loop_
_entity_poly.entity_id
_entity_poly.type
_entity_poly.pdbx_seq_one_letter_code
_entity_poly.pdbx_strand_id
1 'polypeptide(L)'
;GVGEWDTASFGTGRGNKIELTNVMHFPHSLGLLYSAFTYFTGFRVNSGEYKLMGLAPYGEPKYAELISEKLIDLKEDGSFRLDMSYFPYCHKTVMTDSKFEKLFGGPARKPESPLRQREMDIAASIQAVTEEIMLRSVKHVHRQTGMKNLVLAGGVALNCVGNGRILREGPFDNIWIQPAAGDAGGALGAALFVWYQLLGNERKADGHDRQQASLLGPAYSNEQIRLFLDSVNARYHSYQDP
;
A
#
# COMPACT_ATOMS: atom_id res chain seq x y z
N GLY A 1 -2.22 -5.67 4.29
CA GLY A 1 -3.48 -5.49 5.01
C GLY A 1 -4.28 -6.76 4.93
N VAL A 2 -5.38 -6.79 5.66
CA VAL A 2 -6.38 -7.86 5.65
C VAL A 2 -7.74 -7.16 5.76
N GLY A 3 -8.70 -7.56 4.93
CA GLY A 3 -10.11 -7.25 5.15
C GLY A 3 -10.68 -8.15 6.25
N GLU A 4 -11.89 -8.65 6.07
CA GLU A 4 -12.47 -9.66 6.96
C GLU A 4 -11.70 -10.98 6.88
N TRP A 5 -11.40 -11.41 5.64
CA TRP A 5 -10.61 -12.62 5.35
C TRP A 5 -9.68 -12.44 4.15
N ASP A 6 -10.01 -11.52 3.24
CA ASP A 6 -9.27 -11.32 2.00
C ASP A 6 -8.06 -10.41 2.20
N THR A 7 -6.99 -10.71 1.50
CA THR A 7 -5.71 -9.98 1.56
C THR A 7 -5.37 -9.28 0.24
N ALA A 8 -5.99 -9.74 -0.84
CA ALA A 8 -6.01 -9.11 -2.15
C ALA A 8 -7.26 -9.58 -2.90
N SER A 9 -7.85 -8.71 -3.70
CA SER A 9 -9.00 -9.06 -4.54
C SER A 9 -8.87 -8.37 -5.89
N PHE A 10 -9.39 -8.99 -6.95
CA PHE A 10 -9.53 -8.34 -8.24
C PHE A 10 -10.86 -8.67 -8.89
N GLY A 11 -11.22 -7.86 -9.88
CA GLY A 11 -12.47 -7.98 -10.59
C GLY A 11 -12.61 -6.91 -11.67
N THR A 12 -13.84 -6.62 -12.06
CA THR A 12 -14.14 -5.60 -13.07
C THR A 12 -15.12 -4.55 -12.57
N GLY A 13 -14.93 -3.32 -13.04
CA GLY A 13 -15.91 -2.24 -12.88
C GLY A 13 -16.52 -1.89 -14.24
N ARG A 14 -17.85 -1.93 -14.36
CA ARG A 14 -18.57 -1.55 -15.59
C ARG A 14 -19.75 -0.65 -15.25
N GLY A 15 -19.80 0.52 -15.87
CA GLY A 15 -20.81 1.53 -15.55
C GLY A 15 -20.73 1.98 -14.08
N ASN A 16 -21.76 1.63 -13.31
CA ASN A 16 -21.85 1.88 -11.87
C ASN A 16 -21.70 0.59 -11.03
N LYS A 17 -21.35 -0.56 -11.63
CA LYS A 17 -21.21 -1.84 -10.94
C LYS A 17 -19.76 -2.27 -10.80
N ILE A 18 -19.45 -2.90 -9.67
CA ILE A 18 -18.16 -3.55 -9.40
C ILE A 18 -18.45 -5.01 -9.07
N GLU A 19 -17.75 -5.91 -9.73
CA GLU A 19 -17.83 -7.35 -9.51
C GLU A 19 -16.43 -7.86 -9.20
N LEU A 20 -16.22 -8.34 -7.96
CA LEU A 20 -14.98 -9.00 -7.56
C LEU A 20 -15.11 -10.50 -7.82
N THR A 21 -14.19 -11.05 -8.59
CA THR A 21 -14.28 -12.44 -9.07
C THR A 21 -13.25 -13.34 -8.42
N ASN A 22 -12.18 -12.77 -7.87
CA ASN A 22 -11.03 -13.50 -7.37
C ASN A 22 -10.46 -12.84 -6.13
N VAL A 23 -9.99 -13.67 -5.22
CA VAL A 23 -9.48 -13.25 -3.92
C VAL A 23 -8.29 -14.11 -3.50
N MET A 24 -7.38 -13.50 -2.75
CA MET A 24 -6.41 -14.20 -1.91
C MET A 24 -6.88 -14.06 -0.47
N HIS A 25 -6.71 -15.12 0.31
CA HIS A 25 -7.14 -15.14 1.69
C HIS A 25 -5.97 -15.06 2.67
N PHE A 26 -6.27 -14.58 3.87
CA PHE A 26 -5.44 -14.70 5.04
C PHE A 26 -5.01 -16.18 5.24
N PRO A 27 -3.74 -16.46 5.62
CA PRO A 27 -2.73 -15.52 6.11
C PRO A 27 -1.80 -14.93 5.04
N HIS A 28 -2.03 -15.21 3.76
CA HIS A 28 -1.10 -14.83 2.70
C HIS A 28 -1.36 -13.40 2.22
N SER A 29 -0.64 -12.43 2.77
CA SER A 29 -0.83 -11.00 2.48
C SER A 29 0.48 -10.32 2.10
N LEU A 30 0.48 -9.64 0.96
CA LEU A 30 1.62 -8.83 0.51
C LEU A 30 1.87 -7.67 1.47
N GLY A 31 0.80 -7.08 2.01
CA GLY A 31 0.95 -6.04 3.00
C GLY A 31 1.49 -6.56 4.34
N LEU A 32 1.08 -7.75 4.81
CA LEU A 32 1.66 -8.32 6.04
C LEU A 32 3.12 -8.72 5.86
N LEU A 33 3.47 -9.25 4.68
CA LEU A 33 4.86 -9.49 4.29
C LEU A 33 5.67 -8.18 4.40
N TYR A 34 5.22 -7.11 3.74
CA TYR A 34 5.90 -5.82 3.77
C TYR A 34 5.99 -5.22 5.19
N SER A 35 4.92 -5.36 5.98
CA SER A 35 4.91 -4.93 7.39
C SER A 35 5.87 -5.76 8.25
N ALA A 36 6.13 -7.03 7.94
CA ALA A 36 7.12 -7.83 8.66
C ALA A 36 8.55 -7.30 8.46
N PHE A 37 8.89 -6.89 7.23
CA PHE A 37 10.16 -6.22 6.95
C PHE A 37 10.22 -4.80 7.54
N THR A 38 9.08 -4.09 7.56
CA THR A 38 8.96 -2.77 8.21
C THR A 38 9.28 -2.88 9.70
N TYR A 39 8.69 -3.89 10.36
CA TYR A 39 8.98 -4.22 11.75
C TYR A 39 10.44 -4.63 11.95
N PHE A 40 10.97 -5.51 11.09
CA PHE A 40 12.33 -6.04 11.23
C PHE A 40 13.42 -4.98 11.05
N THR A 41 13.17 -3.97 10.22
CA THR A 41 14.04 -2.80 10.05
C THR A 41 13.82 -1.73 11.12
N GLY A 42 12.99 -2.00 12.14
CA GLY A 42 12.79 -1.16 13.31
C GLY A 42 11.89 0.06 13.05
N PHE A 43 11.03 0.00 12.02
CA PHE A 43 9.98 1.00 11.80
C PHE A 43 8.65 0.54 12.41
N ARG A 44 7.77 1.50 12.66
CA ARG A 44 6.45 1.25 13.26
C ARG A 44 5.50 0.67 12.21
N VAL A 45 4.94 -0.50 12.47
CA VAL A 45 3.89 -1.12 11.63
C VAL A 45 2.66 -0.22 11.53
N ASN A 46 1.97 -0.24 10.39
CA ASN A 46 0.79 0.58 10.04
C ASN A 46 1.06 2.09 9.90
N SER A 47 2.33 2.52 9.96
CA SER A 47 2.72 3.93 9.83
C SER A 47 4.16 4.15 9.39
N GLY A 48 4.87 3.06 9.03
CA GLY A 48 6.31 3.05 8.78
C GLY A 48 6.67 2.39 7.46
N GLU A 49 5.69 1.79 6.78
CA GLU A 49 5.84 1.13 5.50
C GLU A 49 6.40 2.10 4.44
N TYR A 50 5.96 3.37 4.45
CA TYR A 50 6.53 4.38 3.55
C TYR A 50 8.00 4.73 3.88
N LYS A 51 8.43 4.58 5.14
CA LYS A 51 9.84 4.78 5.54
C LYS A 51 10.69 3.62 5.03
N LEU A 52 10.18 2.40 5.09
CA LEU A 52 10.85 1.24 4.48
C LEU A 52 10.99 1.43 2.97
N MET A 53 9.92 1.88 2.30
CA MET A 53 9.95 2.21 0.88
C MET A 53 10.97 3.31 0.57
N GLY A 54 11.03 4.38 1.38
CA GLY A 54 12.01 5.45 1.24
C GLY A 54 13.45 5.04 1.57
N LEU A 55 13.64 3.96 2.33
CA LEU A 55 14.95 3.40 2.64
C LEU A 55 15.50 2.54 1.49
N ALA A 56 14.63 1.92 0.69
CA ALA A 56 15.01 0.99 -0.37
C ALA A 56 16.04 1.55 -1.38
N PRO A 57 15.99 2.81 -1.84
CA PRO A 57 16.98 3.36 -2.78
C PRO A 57 18.41 3.48 -2.23
N TYR A 58 18.62 3.33 -0.92
CA TYR A 58 19.93 3.40 -0.28
C TYR A 58 20.62 2.02 -0.16
N GLY A 59 19.96 0.96 -0.63
CA GLY A 59 20.46 -0.41 -0.53
C GLY A 59 20.59 -1.10 -1.87
N GLU A 60 21.19 -2.29 -1.83
CA GLU A 60 21.23 -3.22 -2.96
C GLU A 60 20.32 -4.42 -2.66
N PRO A 61 19.59 -4.97 -3.66
CA PRO A 61 18.62 -6.04 -3.46
C PRO A 61 19.25 -7.44 -3.21
N LYS A 62 20.28 -7.51 -2.36
CA LYS A 62 21.09 -8.71 -2.08
C LYS A 62 20.32 -9.89 -1.51
N TYR A 63 19.17 -9.63 -0.87
CA TYR A 63 18.33 -10.65 -0.25
C TYR A 63 17.08 -10.97 -1.09
N ALA A 64 16.92 -10.39 -2.29
CA ALA A 64 15.69 -10.60 -3.09
C ALA A 64 15.49 -12.07 -3.47
N GLU A 65 16.57 -12.75 -3.87
CA GLU A 65 16.56 -14.19 -4.16
C GLU A 65 16.25 -15.00 -2.90
N LEU A 66 16.93 -14.71 -1.78
CA LEU A 66 16.68 -15.36 -0.50
C LEU A 66 15.21 -15.24 -0.04
N ILE A 67 14.62 -14.05 -0.16
CA ILE A 67 13.21 -13.80 0.15
C ILE A 67 12.31 -14.64 -0.75
N SER A 68 12.58 -14.60 -2.06
CA SER A 68 11.79 -15.34 -3.07
C SER A 68 11.88 -16.85 -2.91
N GLU A 69 13.02 -17.38 -2.44
CA GLU A 69 13.19 -18.82 -2.25
C GLU A 69 12.65 -19.32 -0.90
N LYS A 70 12.81 -18.54 0.17
CA LYS A 70 12.58 -19.02 1.54
C LYS A 70 11.26 -18.57 2.12
N LEU A 71 10.74 -17.41 1.72
CA LEU A 71 9.59 -16.80 2.37
C LEU A 71 8.32 -16.87 1.54
N ILE A 72 8.42 -17.03 0.21
CA ILE A 72 7.30 -16.83 -0.71
C ILE A 72 7.31 -17.89 -1.81
N ASP A 73 6.23 -18.64 -1.96
CA ASP A 73 5.97 -19.43 -3.16
C ASP A 73 5.18 -18.57 -4.17
N LEU A 74 5.90 -17.76 -4.96
CA LEU A 74 5.33 -16.83 -5.95
C LEU A 74 5.11 -17.52 -7.30
N LYS A 75 3.87 -17.49 -7.78
CA LYS A 75 3.48 -18.04 -9.09
C LYS A 75 3.60 -17.02 -10.22
N GLU A 76 3.49 -17.50 -11.45
CA GLU A 76 3.57 -16.67 -12.66
C GLU A 76 2.38 -15.70 -12.78
N ASP A 77 1.21 -16.08 -12.27
CA ASP A 77 0.03 -15.22 -12.21
C ASP A 77 0.08 -14.17 -11.07
N GLY A 78 1.15 -14.16 -10.29
CA GLY A 78 1.31 -13.26 -9.15
C GLY A 78 0.53 -13.70 -7.91
N SER A 79 -0.17 -14.83 -7.93
CA SER A 79 -0.63 -15.47 -6.70
C SER A 79 0.57 -16.00 -5.93
N PHE A 80 0.47 -16.01 -4.60
CA PHE A 80 1.56 -16.50 -3.76
C PHE A 80 1.07 -17.09 -2.46
N ARG A 81 1.92 -17.92 -1.86
CA ARG A 81 1.79 -18.35 -0.46
C ARG A 81 3.04 -17.97 0.31
N LEU A 82 2.84 -17.51 1.54
CA LEU A 82 3.94 -17.24 2.46
C LEU A 82 4.27 -18.51 3.24
N ASP A 83 5.57 -18.77 3.45
CA ASP A 83 5.99 -19.76 4.44
C ASP A 83 5.74 -19.19 5.84
N MET A 84 4.58 -19.54 6.40
CA MET A 84 4.10 -19.04 7.68
C MET A 84 5.00 -19.40 8.86
N SER A 85 5.94 -20.34 8.71
CA SER A 85 6.89 -20.67 9.77
C SER A 85 7.88 -19.54 10.08
N TYR A 86 8.00 -18.52 9.23
CA TYR A 86 8.78 -17.30 9.47
C TYR A 86 7.97 -16.15 10.05
N PHE A 87 6.64 -16.31 10.14
CA PHE A 87 5.69 -15.23 10.34
C PHE A 87 4.77 -15.53 11.55
N PRO A 88 5.19 -15.15 12.76
CA PRO A 88 4.47 -15.50 13.97
C PRO A 88 3.19 -14.69 14.22
N TYR A 89 2.87 -13.68 13.39
CA TYR A 89 1.75 -12.76 13.63
C TYR A 89 0.37 -13.43 13.67
N CYS A 90 0.23 -14.67 13.22
CA CYS A 90 -1.02 -15.44 13.37
C CYS A 90 -1.23 -15.97 14.81
N HIS A 91 -0.18 -16.02 15.63
CA HIS A 91 -0.22 -16.63 16.97
C HIS A 91 0.59 -15.86 18.03
N LYS A 92 1.27 -14.77 17.67
CA LYS A 92 1.98 -13.85 18.57
C LYS A 92 1.72 -12.40 18.18
N THR A 93 1.99 -11.48 19.09
CA THR A 93 1.87 -10.02 18.89
C THR A 93 3.13 -9.39 18.25
N VAL A 94 3.95 -10.18 17.57
CA VAL A 94 5.18 -9.74 16.87
C VAL A 94 5.13 -10.15 15.42
N MET A 95 5.80 -9.39 14.54
CA MET A 95 5.78 -9.67 13.10
C MET A 95 6.83 -10.70 12.65
N THR A 96 7.94 -10.80 13.37
CA THR A 96 9.08 -11.68 13.07
C THR A 96 9.65 -12.26 14.36
N ASP A 97 10.39 -13.37 14.25
CA ASP A 97 11.04 -14.05 15.38
C ASP A 97 12.46 -14.52 15.05
N SER A 98 13.04 -15.34 15.94
CA SER A 98 14.42 -15.83 15.82
C SER A 98 14.69 -16.63 14.55
N LYS A 99 13.67 -17.23 13.90
CA LYS A 99 13.85 -17.90 12.60
C LYS A 99 14.12 -16.87 11.51
N PHE A 100 13.37 -15.76 11.53
CA PHE A 100 13.58 -14.62 10.65
C PHE A 100 14.93 -13.93 10.92
N GLU A 101 15.29 -13.74 12.18
CA GLU A 101 16.59 -13.17 12.56
C GLU A 101 17.77 -13.99 12.04
N LYS A 102 17.70 -15.32 12.12
CA LYS A 102 18.72 -16.22 11.56
C LYS A 102 18.82 -16.08 10.04
N LEU A 103 17.68 -15.94 9.35
CA LEU A 103 17.64 -15.80 7.90
C LEU A 103 18.36 -14.53 7.42
N PHE A 104 18.24 -13.43 8.16
CA PHE A 104 18.85 -12.13 7.82
C PHE A 104 20.09 -11.77 8.66
N GLY A 105 20.71 -12.77 9.30
CA GLY A 105 22.00 -12.62 9.96
C GLY A 105 22.02 -11.67 11.16
N GLY A 106 20.95 -11.63 11.96
CA GLY A 106 20.92 -10.93 13.25
C GLY A 106 19.53 -10.43 13.66
N PRO A 107 19.40 -9.81 14.84
CA PRO A 107 18.11 -9.40 15.39
C PRO A 107 17.45 -8.29 14.56
N ALA A 108 16.14 -8.09 14.79
CA ALA A 108 15.45 -6.90 14.29
C ALA A 108 16.16 -5.62 14.78
N ARG A 109 16.20 -4.59 13.94
CA ARG A 109 16.76 -3.30 14.33
C ARG A 109 15.91 -2.67 15.43
N LYS A 110 16.56 -2.12 16.45
CA LYS A 110 15.87 -1.36 17.51
C LYS A 110 15.32 -0.04 16.92
N PRO A 111 14.09 0.36 17.26
CA PRO A 111 13.56 1.65 16.83
C PRO A 111 14.51 2.81 17.19
N GLU A 112 14.56 3.82 16.33
CA GLU A 112 15.43 5.00 16.49
C GLU A 112 16.95 4.75 16.59
N SER A 113 17.45 3.52 16.43
CA SER A 113 18.90 3.26 16.35
C SER A 113 19.47 3.63 14.97
N PRO A 114 20.79 3.82 14.82
CA PRO A 114 21.37 4.07 13.50
C PRO A 114 20.98 3.00 12.46
N LEU A 115 20.67 3.42 11.25
CA LEU A 115 20.46 2.53 10.09
C LEU A 115 21.82 2.05 9.59
N ARG A 116 21.92 0.77 9.23
CA ARG A 116 23.13 0.19 8.62
C ARG A 116 22.82 -0.26 7.20
N GLN A 117 23.88 -0.56 6.44
CA GLN A 117 23.75 -1.10 5.08
C GLN A 117 22.86 -2.36 5.04
N ARG A 118 22.89 -3.19 6.10
CA ARG A 118 22.05 -4.37 6.19
C ARG A 118 20.56 -4.03 6.07
N GLU A 119 20.06 -3.06 6.83
CA GLU A 119 18.65 -2.67 6.78
C GLU A 119 18.28 -2.02 5.44
N MET A 120 19.22 -1.28 4.82
CA MET A 120 19.04 -0.71 3.48
C MET A 120 18.94 -1.81 2.42
N ASP A 121 19.85 -2.77 2.43
CA ASP A 121 19.86 -3.91 1.50
C ASP A 121 18.61 -4.78 1.67
N ILE A 122 18.15 -4.99 2.92
CA ILE A 122 16.89 -5.67 3.21
C ILE A 122 15.70 -4.88 2.63
N ALA A 123 15.66 -3.56 2.83
CA ALA A 123 14.61 -2.70 2.29
C ALA A 123 14.57 -2.74 0.75
N ALA A 124 15.73 -2.63 0.10
CA ALA A 124 15.86 -2.75 -1.35
C ALA A 124 15.36 -4.11 -1.86
N SER A 125 15.71 -5.18 -1.13
CA SER A 125 15.34 -6.56 -1.49
C SER A 125 13.84 -6.80 -1.41
N ILE A 126 13.20 -6.46 -0.30
CA ILE A 126 11.74 -6.65 -0.17
C ILE A 126 10.96 -5.74 -1.11
N GLN A 127 11.47 -4.54 -1.37
CA GLN A 127 10.88 -3.62 -2.33
C GLN A 127 10.90 -4.23 -3.73
N ALA A 128 12.04 -4.77 -4.20
CA ALA A 128 12.13 -5.47 -5.49
C ALA A 128 11.17 -6.67 -5.61
N VAL A 129 11.07 -7.49 -4.55
CA VAL A 129 10.15 -8.64 -4.52
C VAL A 129 8.69 -8.17 -4.55
N THR A 130 8.35 -7.10 -3.82
CA THR A 130 7.00 -6.53 -3.79
C THR A 130 6.58 -6.01 -5.15
N GLU A 131 7.49 -5.30 -5.84
CA GLU A 131 7.27 -4.81 -7.19
C GLU A 131 7.03 -5.94 -8.19
N GLU A 132 7.78 -7.05 -8.07
CA GLU A 132 7.60 -8.21 -8.94
C GLU A 132 6.25 -8.89 -8.72
N ILE A 133 5.84 -9.08 -7.46
CA ILE A 133 4.53 -9.64 -7.12
C ILE A 133 3.44 -8.75 -7.73
N MET A 134 3.50 -7.44 -7.48
CA MET A 134 2.53 -6.47 -8.01
C MET A 134 2.47 -6.53 -9.53
N LEU A 135 3.61 -6.55 -10.23
CA LEU A 135 3.64 -6.58 -11.70
C LEU A 135 3.06 -7.88 -12.27
N ARG A 136 3.33 -9.03 -11.66
CA ARG A 136 2.73 -10.31 -12.08
C ARG A 136 1.23 -10.32 -11.87
N SER A 137 0.77 -9.86 -10.71
CA SER A 137 -0.66 -9.79 -10.39
C SER A 137 -1.41 -8.93 -11.40
N VAL A 138 -0.93 -7.71 -11.70
CA VAL A 138 -1.63 -6.83 -12.64
C VAL A 138 -1.58 -7.36 -14.08
N LYS A 139 -0.49 -8.01 -14.50
CA LYS A 139 -0.43 -8.69 -15.80
C LYS A 139 -1.44 -9.82 -15.88
N HIS A 140 -1.62 -10.59 -14.82
CA HIS A 140 -2.65 -11.62 -14.74
C HIS A 140 -4.06 -11.01 -14.80
N VAL A 141 -4.34 -9.97 -14.01
CA VAL A 141 -5.64 -9.26 -14.03
C VAL A 141 -5.97 -8.75 -15.43
N HIS A 142 -5.00 -8.17 -16.14
CA HIS A 142 -5.20 -7.74 -17.51
C HIS A 142 -5.56 -8.90 -18.44
N ARG A 143 -4.83 -10.03 -18.36
CA ARG A 143 -5.13 -11.23 -19.16
C ARG A 143 -6.52 -11.80 -18.87
N GLN A 144 -6.95 -11.79 -17.61
CA GLN A 144 -8.26 -12.34 -17.21
C GLN A 144 -9.42 -11.43 -17.60
N THR A 145 -9.24 -10.11 -17.49
CA THR A 145 -10.35 -9.16 -17.61
C THR A 145 -10.42 -8.46 -18.98
N GLY A 146 -9.30 -8.35 -19.69
CA GLY A 146 -9.18 -7.55 -20.91
C GLY A 146 -9.44 -6.06 -20.70
N MET A 147 -9.45 -5.57 -19.46
CA MET A 147 -9.67 -4.16 -19.14
C MET A 147 -8.47 -3.32 -19.54
N LYS A 148 -8.72 -2.16 -20.13
CA LYS A 148 -7.67 -1.19 -20.51
C LYS A 148 -7.21 -0.31 -19.36
N ASN A 149 -8.06 -0.11 -18.36
CA ASN A 149 -7.80 0.78 -17.23
C ASN A 149 -7.71 -0.02 -15.94
N LEU A 150 -6.66 0.24 -15.15
CA LEU A 150 -6.45 -0.37 -13.84
C LEU A 150 -6.83 0.62 -12.73
N VAL A 151 -7.62 0.17 -11.77
CA VAL A 151 -7.91 0.92 -10.54
C VAL A 151 -7.30 0.19 -9.35
N LEU A 152 -6.62 0.92 -8.47
CA LEU A 152 -5.92 0.36 -7.32
C LEU A 152 -6.39 1.01 -6.02
N ALA A 153 -6.64 0.17 -5.02
CA ALA A 153 -6.94 0.54 -3.64
C ALA A 153 -6.37 -0.52 -2.69
N GLY A 154 -6.46 -0.27 -1.38
CA GLY A 154 -5.80 -1.03 -0.33
C GLY A 154 -4.44 -0.44 0.04
N GLY A 155 -3.96 -0.71 1.26
CA GLY A 155 -2.71 -0.09 1.76
C GLY A 155 -1.47 -0.35 0.90
N VAL A 156 -1.39 -1.48 0.20
CA VAL A 156 -0.27 -1.79 -0.71
C VAL A 156 -0.29 -0.89 -1.95
N ALA A 157 -1.47 -0.40 -2.38
CA ALA A 157 -1.59 0.54 -3.49
C ALA A 157 -0.99 1.91 -3.18
N LEU A 158 -0.57 2.19 -1.93
CA LEU A 158 0.22 3.37 -1.58
C LEU A 158 1.73 3.20 -1.86
N ASN A 159 2.18 2.02 -2.32
CA ASN A 159 3.55 1.81 -2.75
C ASN A 159 3.78 2.49 -4.12
N CYS A 160 4.21 3.76 -4.09
CA CYS A 160 4.38 4.57 -5.29
C CYS A 160 5.49 4.05 -6.22
N VAL A 161 6.50 3.36 -5.67
CA VAL A 161 7.58 2.75 -6.46
C VAL A 161 7.01 1.60 -7.30
N GLY A 162 6.24 0.70 -6.69
CA GLY A 162 5.55 -0.39 -7.40
C GLY A 162 4.52 0.13 -8.40
N ASN A 163 3.74 1.15 -8.04
CA ASN A 163 2.82 1.80 -8.97
C ASN A 163 3.56 2.40 -10.18
N GLY A 164 4.71 3.04 -9.96
CA GLY A 164 5.54 3.59 -11.02
C GLY A 164 6.07 2.51 -11.96
N ARG A 165 6.43 1.33 -11.43
CA ARG A 165 6.81 0.18 -12.25
C ARG A 165 5.63 -0.36 -13.06
N ILE A 166 4.45 -0.50 -12.46
CA ILE A 166 3.23 -0.90 -13.19
C ILE A 166 2.90 0.11 -14.29
N LEU A 167 3.04 1.41 -14.05
CA LEU A 167 2.80 2.44 -15.06
C LEU A 167 3.73 2.31 -16.27
N ARG A 168 4.99 1.91 -16.06
CA ARG A 168 5.98 1.77 -17.14
C ARG A 168 5.92 0.42 -17.86
N GLU A 169 5.64 -0.65 -17.13
CA GLU A 169 5.82 -2.03 -17.60
C GLU A 169 4.52 -2.85 -17.66
N GLY A 170 3.44 -2.29 -17.11
CA GLY A 170 2.12 -2.93 -17.06
C GLY A 170 1.37 -2.79 -18.38
N PRO A 171 0.41 -3.69 -18.65
CA PRO A 171 -0.32 -3.73 -19.91
C PRO A 171 -1.54 -2.79 -19.97
N PHE A 172 -1.66 -1.81 -19.07
CA PHE A 172 -2.82 -0.94 -18.96
C PHE A 172 -2.54 0.44 -19.58
N ASP A 173 -3.54 0.99 -20.26
CA ASP A 173 -3.47 2.33 -20.87
C ASP A 173 -3.46 3.42 -19.78
N ASN A 174 -4.23 3.23 -18.71
CA ASN A 174 -4.34 4.16 -17.60
C ASN A 174 -4.36 3.44 -16.26
N ILE A 175 -3.83 4.11 -15.24
CA ILE A 175 -3.86 3.65 -13.85
C ILE A 175 -4.46 4.77 -13.00
N TRP A 176 -5.42 4.42 -12.15
CA TRP A 176 -5.96 5.33 -11.15
C TRP A 176 -5.83 4.71 -9.76
N ILE A 177 -5.25 5.48 -8.83
CA ILE A 177 -5.01 5.03 -7.46
C ILE A 177 -5.78 5.97 -6.53
N GLN A 178 -6.61 5.40 -5.67
CA GLN A 178 -7.38 6.21 -4.73
C GLN A 178 -6.44 6.91 -3.73
N PRO A 179 -6.49 8.25 -3.53
CA PRO A 179 -5.59 8.92 -2.58
C PRO A 179 -5.72 8.40 -1.14
N ALA A 180 -6.95 8.10 -0.72
CA ALA A 180 -7.22 7.39 0.53
C ALA A 180 -7.28 5.86 0.29
N ALA A 181 -6.27 5.27 -0.35
CA ALA A 181 -6.31 3.84 -0.72
C ALA A 181 -6.33 2.90 0.49
N GLY A 182 -5.74 3.29 1.62
CA GLY A 182 -5.82 2.52 2.87
C GLY A 182 -7.20 2.57 3.53
N ASP A 183 -7.30 2.06 4.75
CA ASP A 183 -8.58 1.87 5.46
C ASP A 183 -9.40 3.16 5.65
N ALA A 184 -8.74 4.33 5.67
CA ALA A 184 -9.41 5.63 5.69
C ALA A 184 -10.38 5.83 4.50
N GLY A 185 -10.09 5.24 3.34
CA GLY A 185 -10.98 5.28 2.18
C GLY A 185 -12.21 4.38 2.30
N GLY A 186 -12.24 3.47 3.28
CA GLY A 186 -13.33 2.52 3.46
C GLY A 186 -14.69 3.21 3.68
N ALA A 187 -14.72 4.33 4.42
CA ALA A 187 -15.95 5.10 4.62
C ALA A 187 -16.52 5.66 3.29
N LEU A 188 -15.65 6.21 2.44
CA LEU A 188 -16.05 6.68 1.11
C LEU A 188 -16.48 5.51 0.22
N GLY A 189 -15.70 4.43 0.21
CA GLY A 189 -16.02 3.22 -0.54
C GLY A 189 -17.39 2.64 -0.16
N ALA A 190 -17.70 2.57 1.13
CA ALA A 190 -18.98 2.08 1.64
C ALA A 190 -20.15 2.98 1.18
N ALA A 191 -20.01 4.30 1.28
CA ALA A 191 -21.03 5.24 0.82
C ALA A 191 -21.31 5.07 -0.69
N LEU A 192 -20.25 4.98 -1.52
CA LEU A 192 -20.38 4.77 -2.95
C LEU A 192 -20.95 3.38 -3.28
N PHE A 193 -20.57 2.35 -2.52
CA PHE A 193 -21.09 1.00 -2.69
C PHE A 193 -22.60 0.96 -2.43
N VAL A 194 -23.07 1.52 -1.31
CA VAL A 194 -24.52 1.60 -1.03
C VAL A 194 -25.24 2.37 -2.12
N TRP A 195 -24.73 3.54 -2.51
CA TRP A 195 -25.35 4.42 -3.49
C TRP A 195 -25.50 3.78 -4.87
N TYR A 196 -24.46 3.12 -5.38
CA TYR A 196 -24.44 2.56 -6.73
C TYR A 196 -24.76 1.06 -6.81
N GLN A 197 -24.25 0.25 -5.88
CA GLN A 197 -24.45 -1.20 -5.91
C GLN A 197 -25.82 -1.59 -5.36
N LEU A 198 -26.22 -1.04 -4.20
CA LEU A 198 -27.43 -1.47 -3.50
C LEU A 198 -28.68 -0.67 -3.92
N LEU A 199 -28.56 0.65 -4.02
CA LEU A 199 -29.69 1.51 -4.41
C LEU A 199 -29.87 1.65 -5.93
N GLY A 200 -28.86 1.26 -6.71
CA GLY A 200 -28.93 1.26 -8.18
C GLY A 200 -28.96 2.65 -8.82
N ASN A 201 -28.54 3.70 -8.10
CA ASN A 201 -28.49 5.05 -8.66
C ASN A 201 -27.56 5.13 -9.88
N GLU A 202 -27.86 6.04 -10.80
CA GLU A 202 -27.04 6.27 -11.99
C GLU A 202 -25.70 6.92 -11.64
N ARG A 203 -24.61 6.42 -12.24
CA ARG A 203 -23.30 7.08 -12.20
C ARG A 203 -23.13 7.98 -13.41
N LYS A 204 -23.06 9.29 -13.18
CA LYS A 204 -22.74 10.29 -14.21
C LYS A 204 -21.24 10.51 -14.28
N ALA A 205 -20.59 9.96 -15.30
CA ALA A 205 -19.16 10.11 -15.57
C ALA A 205 -18.95 10.50 -17.04
N ASP A 206 -17.96 11.34 -17.30
CA ASP A 206 -17.57 11.84 -18.62
C ASP A 206 -16.29 11.15 -19.16
N GLY A 207 -15.81 10.12 -18.44
CA GLY A 207 -14.58 9.41 -18.78
C GLY A 207 -13.32 10.02 -18.19
N HIS A 208 -13.42 11.14 -17.46
CA HIS A 208 -12.29 11.77 -16.80
C HIS A 208 -12.35 11.61 -15.27
N ASP A 209 -11.19 11.72 -14.62
CA ASP A 209 -11.14 11.85 -13.17
C ASP A 209 -11.70 13.22 -12.76
N ARG A 210 -12.61 13.22 -11.78
CA ARG A 210 -13.22 14.43 -11.21
C ARG A 210 -12.64 14.78 -9.84
N GLN A 211 -11.72 13.98 -9.32
CA GLN A 211 -10.99 14.27 -8.09
C GLN A 211 -10.04 15.45 -8.33
N GLN A 212 -10.46 16.66 -7.92
CA GLN A 212 -9.63 17.86 -8.07
C GLN A 212 -8.51 17.90 -7.02
N ALA A 213 -8.86 17.71 -5.75
CA ALA A 213 -7.92 17.70 -4.64
C ALA A 213 -8.49 16.86 -3.49
N SER A 214 -7.61 16.33 -2.64
CA SER A 214 -7.99 15.59 -1.43
C SER A 214 -8.15 16.53 -0.21
N LEU A 215 -8.66 17.74 -0.45
CA LEU A 215 -8.84 18.81 0.54
C LEU A 215 -10.26 18.77 1.13
N LEU A 216 -10.68 17.62 1.65
CA LEU A 216 -12.04 17.39 2.16
C LEU A 216 -12.16 17.58 3.69
N GLY A 217 -11.10 18.07 4.32
CA GLY A 217 -11.06 18.38 5.73
C GLY A 217 -11.64 19.76 6.08
N PRO A 218 -11.54 20.17 7.34
CA PRO A 218 -11.94 21.52 7.75
C PRO A 218 -11.08 22.58 7.06
N ALA A 219 -11.71 23.70 6.70
CA ALA A 219 -11.04 24.92 6.26
C ALA A 219 -11.14 25.98 7.37
N TYR A 220 -10.09 26.80 7.50
CA TYR A 220 -10.05 27.91 8.44
C TYR A 220 -9.82 29.21 7.70
N SER A 221 -10.63 30.22 8.00
CA SER A 221 -10.46 31.57 7.49
C SER A 221 -9.23 32.25 8.08
N ASN A 222 -8.72 33.26 7.37
CA ASN A 222 -7.62 34.11 7.88
C ASN A 222 -7.96 34.74 9.25
N GLU A 223 -9.23 35.05 9.51
CA GLU A 223 -9.67 35.56 10.81
C GLU A 223 -9.54 34.51 11.92
N GLN A 224 -9.98 33.26 11.68
CA GLN A 224 -9.83 32.18 12.65
C GLN A 224 -8.36 31.89 12.95
N ILE A 225 -7.50 31.91 11.93
CA ILE A 225 -6.05 31.76 12.08
C ILE A 225 -5.48 32.91 12.92
N ARG A 226 -5.87 34.16 12.62
CA ARG A 226 -5.44 35.34 13.37
C ARG A 226 -5.82 35.25 14.85
N LEU A 227 -7.08 34.93 15.14
CA LEU A 227 -7.58 34.79 16.52
C LEU A 227 -6.80 33.73 17.30
N PHE A 228 -6.45 32.61 16.67
CA PHE A 228 -5.62 31.59 17.30
C PHE A 228 -4.20 32.11 17.59
N LEU A 229 -3.56 32.76 16.61
CA LEU A 229 -2.21 33.32 16.78
C LEU A 229 -2.16 34.39 17.88
N ASP A 230 -3.16 35.27 17.94
CA ASP A 230 -3.31 36.29 18.97
C ASP A 230 -3.46 35.63 20.36
N SER A 231 -4.25 34.54 20.46
CA SER A 231 -4.49 33.84 21.74
C SER A 231 -3.24 33.22 22.36
N VAL A 232 -2.22 32.90 21.54
CA VAL A 232 -0.94 32.34 21.99
C VAL A 232 0.19 33.36 21.98
N ASN A 233 -0.12 34.65 21.74
CA ASN A 233 0.86 35.74 21.59
C ASN A 233 1.96 35.42 20.56
N ALA A 234 1.61 34.73 19.46
CA ALA A 234 2.55 34.45 18.39
C ALA A 234 2.93 35.73 17.64
N ARG A 235 4.20 35.86 17.24
CA ARG A 235 4.65 36.93 16.33
C ARG A 235 4.43 36.48 14.88
N TYR A 236 3.67 37.23 14.10
CA TYR A 236 3.38 36.89 12.71
C TYR A 236 3.30 38.14 11.82
N HIS A 237 3.40 37.93 10.51
CA HIS A 237 3.15 38.92 9.46
C HIS A 237 2.03 38.43 8.56
N SER A 238 1.15 39.33 8.12
CA SER A 238 0.11 39.03 7.13
C SER A 238 0.54 39.60 5.79
N TYR A 239 0.44 38.78 4.76
CA TYR A 239 0.63 39.16 3.37
C TYR A 239 -0.72 39.00 2.66
N GLN A 240 -1.07 39.92 1.77
CA GLN A 240 -2.21 39.72 0.87
C GLN A 240 -1.75 38.90 -0.33
N ASP A 241 -2.53 37.90 -0.73
CA ASP A 241 -2.29 37.22 -2.00
C ASP A 241 -2.44 38.22 -3.15
N PRO A 242 -1.58 38.15 -4.18
CA PRO A 242 -1.64 39.01 -5.36
C PRO A 242 -2.91 38.81 -6.20
#